data_AF-A0A8I6RG81-F1
#
_entry.id   AF-A0A8I6RG81-F1
#
_cell.length_a   1.000
_cell.length_b   1.000
_cell.length_c   1.000
_cell.angle_alpha   90.00
_cell.angle_beta   90.00
_cell.angle_gamma   90.00
#
_symmetry.space_group_name_H-M   'P 1'
#
loop_
_entity.id
_entity.type
_entity.pdbx_description
1 polymer ?
#
loop_
_entity_poly.entity_id
_entity_poly.type
_entity_poly.pdbx_seq_one_letter_code
_entity_poly.pdbx_strand_id
1 'polypeptide(L)'
;MDFRVFVYGTLKTGEPNHHWLTNAENGLSRFLEKGRTKKKYPLVIGTMYNIPFLLDTPGVGHHVEGEIYEVDKKMLLTLDILEDHPNFYKRRKEPVMLLEREELCWTYFLHKFRPEMLKKEMLVSYNSRGTHNLPYIESTNEARTLEDL
;
A
#
# COMPACT_ATOMS: atom_id res chain seq x y z
N MET A 1 6.69 12.11 -16.18
CA MET A 1 6.34 11.29 -15.01
C MET A 1 7.60 10.55 -14.65
N ASP A 2 8.12 10.77 -13.44
CA ASP A 2 9.54 10.51 -13.14
C ASP A 2 9.69 9.40 -12.09
N PHE A 3 8.59 8.99 -11.48
CA PHE A 3 8.57 8.05 -10.39
C PHE A 3 7.60 6.91 -10.67
N ARG A 4 7.96 5.71 -10.23
CA ARG A 4 7.09 4.54 -10.26
C ARG A 4 6.70 4.19 -8.83
N VAL A 5 5.41 4.06 -8.57
CA VAL A 5 4.84 3.73 -7.26
C VAL A 5 4.11 2.41 -7.40
N PHE A 6 4.37 1.49 -6.48
CA PHE A 6 3.64 0.23 -6.36
C PHE A 6 2.64 0.34 -5.22
N VAL A 7 1.36 0.19 -5.53
CA VAL A 7 0.25 0.23 -4.57
C VAL A 7 -0.37 -1.16 -4.43
N TYR A 8 -0.58 -1.60 -3.19
CA TYR A 8 -1.09 -2.94 -2.86
C TYR A 8 -2.43 -2.91 -2.11
N GLY A 9 -2.82 -1.74 -1.57
CA GLY A 9 -3.96 -1.56 -0.67
C GLY A 9 -5.07 -0.70 -1.26
N THR A 10 -5.58 0.23 -0.46
CA THR A 10 -6.79 1.02 -0.76
C THR A 10 -6.67 1.99 -1.93
N LEU A 11 -5.45 2.22 -2.45
CA LEU A 11 -5.19 3.06 -3.62
C LEU A 11 -5.38 2.32 -4.96
N LYS A 12 -5.47 0.98 -4.96
CA LYS A 12 -5.65 0.19 -6.19
C LYS A 12 -6.96 0.53 -6.91
N THR A 13 -7.01 0.25 -8.20
CA THR A 13 -8.21 0.42 -9.02
C THR A 13 -9.39 -0.33 -8.40
N GLY A 14 -10.51 0.38 -8.19
CA GLY A 14 -11.72 -0.18 -7.57
C GLY A 14 -11.74 -0.17 -6.04
N GLU A 15 -10.65 0.26 -5.39
CA GLU A 15 -10.58 0.43 -3.94
C GLU A 15 -10.98 1.86 -3.49
N PRO A 16 -11.37 2.05 -2.20
CA PRO A 16 -11.97 3.30 -1.73
C PRO A 16 -11.13 4.56 -1.97
N ASN A 17 -9.81 4.46 -1.87
CA ASN A 17 -8.90 5.60 -1.97
C ASN A 17 -8.32 5.79 -3.38
N HIS A 18 -8.81 5.05 -4.38
CA HIS A 18 -8.30 5.18 -5.76
C HIS A 18 -8.37 6.61 -6.33
N HIS A 19 -9.37 7.37 -5.88
CA HIS A 19 -9.58 8.77 -6.28
C HIS A 19 -8.37 9.67 -6.03
N TRP A 20 -7.51 9.33 -5.06
CA TRP A 20 -6.27 10.08 -4.79
C TRP A 20 -5.30 10.05 -5.96
N LEU A 21 -5.21 8.93 -6.69
CA LEU A 21 -4.36 8.78 -7.86
C LEU A 21 -4.97 9.44 -9.11
N THR A 22 -6.30 9.54 -9.19
CA THR A 22 -6.99 10.04 -10.40
C THR A 22 -7.34 11.52 -10.36
N ASN A 23 -7.36 12.15 -9.17
CA ASN A 23 -7.61 13.59 -9.07
C ASN A 23 -6.37 14.40 -9.51
N ALA A 24 -6.50 15.18 -10.59
CA ALA A 24 -5.43 16.02 -11.14
C ALA A 24 -4.92 17.11 -10.17
N GLU A 25 -5.73 17.50 -9.17
CA GLU A 25 -5.29 18.41 -8.11
C GLU A 25 -4.19 17.82 -7.25
N ASN A 26 -4.14 16.48 -7.11
CA ASN A 26 -3.12 15.78 -6.35
C ASN A 26 -1.80 15.64 -7.12
N GLY A 27 -1.83 15.79 -8.45
CA GLY A 27 -0.72 15.59 -9.37
C GLY A 27 -1.11 14.67 -10.53
N LEU A 28 -0.14 14.32 -11.37
CA LEU A 28 -0.36 13.41 -12.50
C LEU A 28 0.00 11.97 -12.11
N SER A 29 -0.90 11.03 -12.43
CA SER A 29 -0.60 9.60 -12.40
C SER A 29 -1.05 8.90 -13.69
N ARG A 30 -0.44 7.75 -13.98
CA ARG A 30 -0.81 6.86 -15.07
C ARG A 30 -0.64 5.42 -14.63
N PHE A 31 -1.70 4.63 -14.71
CA PHE A 31 -1.59 3.18 -14.53
C PHE A 31 -0.67 2.59 -15.60
N LEU A 32 0.30 1.79 -15.17
CA LEU A 32 1.24 1.12 -16.07
C LEU A 32 0.83 -0.33 -16.28
N GLU A 33 0.92 -1.15 -15.23
CA GLU A 33 0.56 -2.57 -15.26
C GLU A 33 0.42 -3.13 -13.84
N LYS A 34 -0.07 -4.38 -13.74
CA LYS A 34 -0.10 -5.14 -12.48
C LYS A 34 1.27 -5.79 -12.24
N GLY A 35 1.60 -5.99 -10.96
CA GLY A 35 2.82 -6.69 -10.58
C GLY A 35 2.74 -7.23 -9.17
N ARG A 36 3.84 -7.82 -8.70
CA ARG A 36 3.96 -8.35 -7.34
C ARG A 36 5.33 -8.11 -6.75
N THR A 37 5.44 -7.96 -5.44
CA THR A 37 6.75 -7.80 -4.78
C THR A 37 7.67 -8.98 -5.07
N LYS A 38 8.95 -8.72 -5.38
CA LYS A 38 9.93 -9.80 -5.59
C LYS A 38 10.21 -10.55 -4.31
N LYS A 39 10.36 -9.83 -3.19
CA LYS A 39 10.43 -10.43 -1.86
C LYS A 39 9.03 -10.72 -1.33
N LYS A 40 8.95 -11.67 -0.41
CA LYS A 40 7.73 -11.91 0.35
C LYS A 40 7.58 -10.87 1.46
N TYR A 41 6.36 -10.40 1.68
CA TYR A 41 6.01 -9.53 2.79
C TYR A 41 4.68 -9.97 3.44
N PRO A 42 4.49 -9.74 4.75
CA PRO A 42 3.18 -9.85 5.38
C PRO A 42 2.31 -8.66 4.96
N LEU A 43 1.25 -8.93 4.20
CA LEU A 43 0.16 -7.98 3.99
C LEU A 43 -0.99 -8.39 4.90
N VAL A 44 -1.33 -7.58 5.90
CA VAL A 44 -2.36 -7.91 6.89
C VAL A 44 -3.41 -6.83 6.97
N ILE A 45 -4.63 -7.19 7.37
CA ILE A 45 -5.68 -6.22 7.68
C ILE A 45 -5.64 -5.93 9.18
N GLY A 46 -5.47 -4.66 9.55
CA GLY A 46 -5.36 -4.20 10.94
C GLY A 46 -6.37 -3.11 11.29
N THR A 47 -6.35 -2.74 12.58
CA THR A 47 -7.21 -1.74 13.24
C THR A 47 -8.72 -2.00 13.14
N MET A 48 -9.51 -1.14 13.78
CA MET A 48 -10.97 -1.12 13.63
C MET A 48 -11.44 -0.62 12.25
N TYR A 49 -10.52 -0.08 11.44
CA TYR A 49 -10.82 0.49 10.12
C TYR A 49 -10.55 -0.49 8.96
N ASN A 50 -10.09 -1.71 9.26
CA ASN A 50 -9.77 -2.75 8.28
C ASN A 50 -8.79 -2.25 7.20
N ILE A 51 -7.74 -1.55 7.63
CA ILE A 51 -6.73 -0.99 6.74
C ILE A 51 -5.71 -2.09 6.37
N PRO A 52 -5.34 -2.22 5.09
CA PRO A 52 -4.27 -3.12 4.67
C PRO A 52 -2.89 -2.53 5.00
N PHE A 53 -2.08 -3.27 5.74
CA PHE A 53 -0.71 -2.92 6.12
C PHE A 53 0.29 -3.88 5.48
N LEU A 54 1.25 -3.35 4.74
CA LEU A 54 2.43 -4.10 4.31
C LEU A 54 3.52 -3.95 5.37
N LEU A 55 3.72 -4.99 6.16
CA LEU A 55 4.66 -4.97 7.28
C LEU A 55 6.10 -5.07 6.78
N ASP A 56 7.00 -4.29 7.37
CA ASP A 56 8.43 -4.30 7.03
C ASP A 56 9.15 -5.55 7.60
N THR A 57 8.78 -6.73 7.09
CA THR A 57 9.37 -8.02 7.47
C THR A 57 9.68 -8.85 6.22
N PRO A 58 10.75 -8.50 5.48
CA PRO A 58 11.08 -9.17 4.23
C PRO A 58 11.33 -10.67 4.46
N GLY A 59 10.79 -11.49 3.56
CA GLY A 59 10.93 -12.95 3.58
C GLY A 59 9.75 -13.69 4.23
N VAL A 60 8.86 -12.99 4.92
CA VAL A 60 7.65 -13.55 5.55
C VAL A 60 6.42 -13.26 4.69
N GLY A 61 5.38 -14.10 4.75
CA GLY A 61 4.12 -13.88 4.02
C GLY A 61 4.21 -14.28 2.54
N HIS A 62 3.76 -13.39 1.65
CA HIS A 62 3.55 -13.69 0.23
C HIS A 62 4.22 -12.68 -0.69
N HIS A 63 4.35 -13.03 -1.96
CA HIS A 63 4.63 -12.05 -3.01
C HIS A 63 3.36 -11.22 -3.20
N VAL A 64 3.34 -10.01 -2.66
CA VAL A 64 2.14 -9.21 -2.56
C VAL A 64 1.81 -8.63 -3.92
N GLU A 65 0.58 -8.84 -4.37
CA GLU A 65 0.06 -8.33 -5.64
C GLU A 65 -0.43 -6.89 -5.52
N GLY A 66 -0.22 -6.13 -6.59
CA GLY A 66 -0.63 -4.74 -6.66
C GLY A 66 -0.51 -4.17 -8.05
N GLU A 67 -0.48 -2.84 -8.10
CA GLU A 67 -0.52 -2.04 -9.32
C GLU A 67 0.63 -1.06 -9.34
N ILE A 68 1.26 -0.89 -10.50
CA ILE A 68 2.33 0.08 -10.72
C ILE A 68 1.72 1.30 -11.40
N TYR A 69 1.98 2.48 -10.83
CA TYR A 69 1.63 3.77 -11.41
C TYR A 69 2.90 4.56 -11.68
N GLU A 70 2.96 5.20 -12.85
CA GLU A 70 3.87 6.31 -13.07
C GLU A 70 3.25 7.58 -12.50
N VAL A 71 4.03 8.35 -11.74
CA VAL A 71 3.57 9.57 -11.10
C VAL A 71 4.57 10.70 -11.29
N ASP A 72 4.09 11.93 -11.27
CA ASP A 72 4.94 13.11 -11.15
C ASP A 72 5.39 13.34 -9.69
N LYS A 73 6.28 14.32 -9.50
CA LYS A 73 6.78 14.67 -8.16
C LYS A 73 5.66 15.14 -7.23
N LYS A 74 4.66 15.84 -7.76
CA LYS A 74 3.57 16.41 -6.97
C LYS A 74 2.70 15.30 -6.38
N MET A 75 2.27 14.36 -7.20
CA MET A 75 1.51 13.17 -6.79
C MET A 75 2.29 12.36 -5.75
N LEU A 76 3.59 12.16 -5.95
CA LEU A 76 4.42 11.43 -4.98
C LEU A 76 4.45 12.11 -3.60
N LEU A 77 4.52 13.45 -3.54
CA LEU A 77 4.47 14.19 -2.28
C LEU A 77 3.07 14.18 -1.65
N THR A 78 2.01 14.22 -2.46
CA THR A 78 0.64 14.07 -1.96
C THR A 78 0.44 12.70 -1.31
N LEU A 79 0.96 11.64 -1.92
CA LEU A 79 0.94 10.29 -1.33
C LEU A 79 1.75 10.22 -0.03
N ASP A 80 2.90 10.90 0.05
CA ASP A 80 3.68 10.97 1.30
C ASP A 80 2.89 11.62 2.45
N ILE A 81 2.10 12.66 2.16
CA ILE A 81 1.22 13.29 3.16
C ILE A 81 0.09 12.34 3.56
N LEU A 82 -0.56 11.70 2.58
CA LEU A 82 -1.67 10.75 2.82
C LEU A 82 -1.25 9.56 3.70
N GLU A 83 -0.04 9.05 3.48
CA GLU A 83 0.53 7.90 4.19
C GLU A 83 1.33 8.29 5.45
N ASP A 84 1.30 9.57 5.84
CA ASP A 84 2.06 10.14 6.97
C ASP A 84 3.53 9.66 6.99
N HIS A 85 4.20 9.81 5.84
CA HIS A 85 5.59 9.46 5.69
C HIS A 85 6.52 10.51 6.33
N PRO A 86 7.55 10.15 7.12
CA PRO A 86 8.02 8.80 7.48
C PRO A 86 7.52 8.25 8.82
N ASN A 87 6.50 8.86 9.42
CA ASN A 87 6.05 8.53 10.77
C ASN A 87 5.27 7.20 10.79
N PHE A 88 4.14 7.16 10.08
CA PHE A 88 3.25 6.01 10.00
C PHE A 88 3.77 4.98 9.00
N TYR A 89 3.88 5.36 7.72
CA TYR A 89 4.53 4.54 6.70
C TYR A 89 5.94 5.05 6.34
N LYS A 90 6.84 4.12 6.03
CA LYS A 90 8.13 4.44 5.44
C LYS A 90 8.16 4.05 3.97
N ARG A 91 8.31 5.03 3.08
CA ARG A 91 8.53 4.82 1.66
C ARG A 91 9.97 4.41 1.38
N ARG A 92 10.16 3.37 0.58
CA ARG A 92 11.46 2.97 0.01
C ARG A 92 11.28 2.38 -1.38
N LYS A 93 12.38 2.25 -2.13
CA LYS A 93 12.36 1.51 -3.39
C LYS A 93 12.40 0.01 -3.10
N GLU A 94 11.42 -0.72 -3.64
CA GLU A 94 11.32 -2.17 -3.56
C GLU A 94 11.30 -2.76 -4.98
N PRO A 95 12.01 -3.88 -5.23
CA PRO A 95 11.87 -4.60 -6.48
C PRO A 95 10.49 -5.26 -6.61
N VAL A 96 9.80 -4.94 -7.70
CA VAL A 96 8.50 -5.48 -8.08
C VAL A 96 8.67 -6.24 -9.39
N MET A 97 8.16 -7.46 -9.42
CA MET A 97 8.09 -8.32 -10.60
C MET A 97 6.84 -7.95 -11.40
N LEU A 98 7.05 -7.44 -12.60
CA LEU A 98 6.05 -7.24 -13.64
C LEU A 98 6.04 -8.50 -14.54
N LEU A 99 5.22 -8.52 -15.60
CA LEU A 99 5.06 -9.72 -16.44
C LEU A 99 6.39 -10.21 -17.03
N GLU A 100 7.22 -9.29 -17.51
CA GLU A 100 8.44 -9.62 -18.26
C GLU A 100 9.71 -9.03 -17.65
N ARG A 101 9.60 -8.24 -16.58
CA ARG A 101 10.75 -7.52 -16.01
C ARG A 101 10.60 -7.23 -14.53
N GLU A 102 11.73 -6.89 -13.91
CA GLU A 102 11.79 -6.37 -12.55
C GLU A 102 11.97 -4.86 -12.62
N GLU A 103 11.25 -4.14 -11.77
CA GLU A 103 11.41 -2.70 -11.62
C GLU A 103 11.51 -2.29 -10.15
N LEU A 104 12.30 -1.24 -9.90
CA LEU A 104 12.32 -0.59 -8.59
C LEU A 104 11.19 0.42 -8.48
N CYS A 105 10.20 0.11 -7.65
CA CYS A 105 9.06 0.97 -7.39
C CYS A 105 9.13 1.54 -5.98
N TRP A 106 8.66 2.78 -5.79
CA TRP A 106 8.39 3.29 -4.45
C TRP A 106 7.21 2.53 -3.84
N THR A 107 7.39 2.08 -2.61
CA THR A 107 6.37 1.32 -1.85
C THR A 107 6.39 1.80 -0.41
N TYR A 108 5.21 1.91 0.19
CA TYR A 108 5.01 2.29 1.58
C TYR A 108 5.00 1.03 2.46
N PHE A 109 5.73 1.06 3.58
CA PHE A 109 5.80 -0.06 4.52
C PHE A 109 5.50 0.42 5.93
N LEU A 110 4.71 -0.35 6.67
CA LEU A 110 4.53 -0.13 8.11
C LEU A 110 5.79 -0.66 8.80
N HIS A 111 6.61 0.25 9.32
CA HIS A 111 7.92 -0.06 9.91
C HIS A 111 7.90 -0.19 11.43
N LYS A 112 6.85 0.32 12.08
CA LYS A 112 6.59 0.19 13.52
C LYS A 112 5.24 -0.48 13.69
N PHE A 113 5.24 -1.68 14.27
CA PHE A 113 4.04 -2.48 14.53
C PHE A 113 4.32 -3.45 15.67
N ARG A 114 3.28 -3.87 16.38
CA ARG A 114 3.34 -4.90 17.40
C ARG A 114 3.54 -6.28 16.76
N PRO A 115 4.34 -7.17 17.36
CA PRO A 115 4.58 -8.52 16.82
C PRO A 115 3.31 -9.35 16.60
N GLU A 116 2.23 -9.07 17.32
CA GLU A 116 0.92 -9.72 17.16
C GLU A 116 0.33 -9.54 15.75
N MET A 117 0.71 -8.47 15.05
CA MET A 117 0.31 -8.24 13.66
C MET A 117 0.75 -9.37 12.73
N LEU A 118 1.88 -10.03 13.03
CA LEU A 118 2.39 -11.17 12.26
C LEU A 118 1.58 -12.46 12.48
N LYS A 119 0.66 -12.50 13.44
CA LYS A 119 -0.23 -13.65 13.69
C LYS A 119 -1.53 -13.55 12.90
N LYS A 120 -1.80 -12.40 12.26
CA LYS A 120 -3.00 -12.21 11.42
C LYS A 120 -2.89 -12.97 10.10
N GLU A 121 -4.04 -13.17 9.46
CA GLU A 121 -4.08 -13.68 8.10
C GLU A 121 -3.28 -12.76 7.17
N MET A 122 -2.35 -13.36 6.42
CA MET A 122 -1.51 -12.67 5.46
C MET A 122 -2.09 -12.85 4.07
N LEU A 123 -2.43 -11.74 3.42
CA LEU A 123 -3.04 -11.72 2.11
C LEU A 123 -1.99 -11.78 0.99
N VAL A 124 -2.34 -12.41 -0.13
CA VAL A 124 -1.60 -12.26 -1.39
C VAL A 124 -1.98 -10.95 -2.08
N SER A 125 -3.27 -10.59 -2.04
CA SER A 125 -3.82 -9.39 -2.65
C SER A 125 -4.96 -8.86 -1.78
N TYR A 126 -4.93 -7.56 -1.47
CA TYR A 126 -6.02 -6.91 -0.74
C TYR A 126 -7.22 -6.64 -1.67
N ASN A 127 -8.43 -6.85 -1.16
CA ASN A 127 -9.66 -6.35 -1.78
C ASN A 127 -10.63 -5.96 -0.66
N SER A 128 -11.05 -4.71 -0.54
CA SER A 128 -11.94 -4.29 0.55
C SER A 128 -13.23 -5.14 0.62
N ARG A 129 -13.78 -5.56 -0.52
CA ARG A 129 -14.97 -6.43 -0.61
C ARG A 129 -14.59 -7.90 -0.83
N GLY A 130 -13.40 -8.30 -0.41
CA GLY A 130 -12.86 -9.64 -0.54
C GLY A 130 -13.50 -10.65 0.42
N THR A 131 -13.07 -11.90 0.28
CA THR A 131 -13.61 -13.05 1.03
C THR A 131 -13.31 -13.03 2.53
N HIS A 132 -12.45 -12.11 2.99
CA HIS A 132 -12.16 -11.91 4.41
C HIS A 132 -13.32 -11.23 5.17
N ASN A 133 -14.33 -10.69 4.48
CA ASN A 133 -15.49 -10.01 5.08
C ASN A 133 -15.11 -8.84 6.02
N LEU A 134 -13.98 -8.18 5.71
CA LEU A 134 -13.47 -7.02 6.46
C LEU A 134 -13.40 -5.81 5.52
N PRO A 135 -14.54 -5.15 5.23
CA PRO A 135 -14.57 -3.97 4.39
C PRO A 135 -13.84 -2.82 5.05
N TYR A 136 -13.09 -2.05 4.26
CA TYR A 136 -12.52 -0.78 4.68
C TYR A 136 -13.58 0.12 5.30
N ILE A 137 -13.26 0.71 6.44
CA ILE A 137 -14.13 1.67 7.14
C ILE A 137 -13.40 3.01 7.15
N GLU A 138 -14.02 4.03 6.58
CA GLU A 138 -13.49 5.39 6.60
C GLU A 138 -13.47 5.92 8.04
N SER A 139 -12.32 6.40 8.52
CA SER A 139 -12.21 6.97 9.87
C SER A 139 -12.89 8.33 9.88
N THR A 140 -14.03 8.45 10.55
CA THR A 140 -14.82 9.68 10.52
C THR A 140 -14.32 10.80 11.43
N ASN A 141 -13.37 10.57 12.37
CA ASN A 141 -12.78 11.64 13.20
C ASN A 141 -11.60 11.25 14.12
N GLU A 142 -11.05 10.03 14.06
CA GLU A 142 -9.91 9.63 14.89
C GLU A 142 -8.67 9.41 14.03
N ALA A 143 -7.57 10.07 14.39
CA ALA A 143 -6.31 9.93 13.69
C ALA A 143 -5.81 8.48 13.80
N ARG A 144 -5.29 7.94 12.69
CA ARG A 144 -4.59 6.66 12.67
C ARG A 144 -3.43 6.73 13.67
N THR A 145 -3.53 6.04 14.81
CA THR A 145 -2.43 6.02 15.79
C THR A 145 -1.56 4.77 15.61
N LEU A 146 -0.26 4.93 15.81
CA LEU A 146 0.65 3.77 15.94
C LEU A 146 0.36 2.96 17.21
N GLU A 147 -0.38 3.52 18.18
CA GLU A 147 -0.71 2.84 19.42
C GLU A 147 -1.61 1.63 19.16
N ASP A 148 -2.41 1.65 18.09
CA ASP A 148 -3.31 0.56 17.70
C ASP A 148 -2.62 -0.57 16.89
N LEU A 149 -1.33 -0.41 16.56
CA LEU A 149 -0.61 -1.27 15.61
C LEU A 149 0.59 -1.99 16.20
#